data_AF-A0AAU1ZLI2-F1
#
_entry.id   AF-A0AAU1ZLI2-F1
#
_cell.length_a   1.000
_cell.length_b   1.000
_cell.length_c   1.000
_cell.angle_alpha   90.00
_cell.angle_beta   90.00
_cell.angle_gamma   90.00
#
_symmetry.space_group_name_H-M   'P 1'
#
loop_
_entity.id
_entity.type
_entity.pdbx_description
1 polymer ?
#
loop_
_entity_poly.entity_id
_entity_poly.type
_entity_poly.pdbx_seq_one_letter_code
_entity_poly.pdbx_strand_id
1 'polypeptide(L)'
;MATRPLAFVDWTFCNDERTEAVGTLSGRMVTLTGQGNVTTDRPPLGSASLDGTFPGFRTAAFTPPLPASDLVEIMGLKGGSSFKVAFDAEVKDPVLHLGSFASTMEFLDLPVGTQVIKLSGDTDFIVDGNKVMGEAYQPPPGSTEPTDSDGSVRLQGLFRSIAFTLNPRFTGGEGHDGVHFQIGGMVKLPPFGMGPARRLR
;
A
#
# COMPACT_ATOMS: atom_id res chain seq x y z
N MET A 1 -7.95 -19.51 17.08
CA MET A 1 -7.86 -19.40 15.61
C MET A 1 -6.39 -19.29 15.25
N ALA A 2 -5.89 -20.10 14.30
CA ALA A 2 -4.51 -19.98 13.85
C ALA A 2 -4.37 -18.76 12.92
N THR A 3 -3.55 -17.79 13.29
CA THR A 3 -3.15 -16.68 12.41
C THR A 3 -1.92 -17.11 11.61
N ARG A 4 -1.96 -16.94 10.28
CA ARG A 4 -0.75 -17.11 9.46
C ARG A 4 0.27 -16.02 9.80
N PRO A 5 1.58 -16.28 9.62
CA PRO A 5 2.59 -15.23 9.76
C PRO A 5 2.31 -14.08 8.78
N LEU A 6 2.86 -12.90 9.09
CA LEU A 6 2.81 -11.74 8.19
C LEU A 6 3.29 -12.15 6.80
N ALA A 7 2.46 -11.94 5.80
CA ALA A 7 2.80 -12.08 4.38
C ALA A 7 2.52 -10.76 3.67
N PHE A 8 3.11 -10.56 2.50
CA PHE A 8 2.82 -9.44 1.61
C PHE A 8 2.06 -9.93 0.39
N VAL A 9 1.37 -9.01 -0.30
CA VAL A 9 0.64 -9.33 -1.52
C VAL A 9 1.62 -9.70 -2.62
N ASP A 10 1.37 -10.86 -3.22
CA ASP A 10 1.93 -11.32 -4.49
C ASP A 10 1.05 -10.72 -5.60
N TRP A 11 1.46 -9.58 -6.16
CA TRP A 11 0.72 -8.88 -7.20
C TRP A 11 0.96 -9.58 -8.53
N THR A 12 -0.12 -10.01 -9.20
CA THR A 12 -0.01 -10.82 -10.42
C THR A 12 -0.60 -10.13 -11.64
N PHE A 13 -1.31 -9.01 -11.45
CA PHE A 13 -2.00 -8.33 -12.51
C PHE A 13 -2.15 -6.83 -12.21
N CYS A 14 -1.99 -6.00 -13.24
CA CYS A 14 -2.45 -4.61 -13.27
C CYS A 14 -3.07 -4.37 -14.64
N ASN A 15 -4.26 -3.77 -14.70
CA ASN A 15 -4.97 -3.59 -15.97
C ASN A 15 -4.35 -2.50 -16.85
N ASP A 16 -4.68 -2.54 -18.14
CA ASP A 16 -4.16 -1.60 -19.12
C ASP A 16 -4.63 -0.16 -18.86
N GLU A 17 -5.83 0.02 -18.28
CA GLU A 17 -6.34 1.34 -17.87
C GLU A 17 -5.65 1.87 -16.60
N ARG A 18 -4.83 1.06 -15.93
CA ARG A 18 -4.07 1.44 -14.73
C ARG A 18 -4.97 2.00 -13.62
N THR A 19 -6.12 1.36 -13.43
CA THR A 19 -7.10 1.68 -12.39
C THR A 19 -7.28 0.54 -11.38
N GLU A 20 -6.80 -0.66 -11.70
CA GLU A 20 -6.91 -1.84 -10.87
C GLU A 20 -5.62 -2.68 -10.91
N ALA A 21 -5.21 -3.17 -9.73
CA ALA A 21 -4.22 -4.21 -9.57
C ALA A 21 -4.77 -5.34 -8.70
N VAL A 22 -4.41 -6.58 -9.03
CA VAL A 22 -4.89 -7.79 -8.35
C VAL A 22 -3.69 -8.66 -7.97
N GLY A 23 -3.76 -9.21 -6.76
CA GLY A 23 -2.78 -10.14 -6.24
C GLY A 23 -3.39 -11.08 -5.22
N THR A 24 -2.53 -11.84 -4.53
CA THR A 24 -2.95 -12.68 -3.43
C THR A 24 -2.15 -12.44 -2.17
N LEU A 25 -2.83 -12.45 -1.03
CA LEU A 25 -2.23 -12.45 0.30
C LEU A 25 -2.57 -13.79 0.96
N SER A 26 -1.57 -14.66 1.17
CA SER A 26 -1.83 -16.00 1.73
C SER A 26 -2.86 -16.82 0.92
N GLY A 27 -2.88 -16.67 -0.41
CA GLY A 27 -3.82 -17.35 -1.31
C GLY A 27 -5.25 -16.79 -1.29
N ARG A 28 -5.45 -15.59 -0.71
CA ARG A 28 -6.70 -14.85 -0.69
C ARG A 28 -6.57 -13.63 -1.58
N MET A 29 -7.57 -13.36 -2.41
CA MET A 29 -7.53 -12.28 -3.38
C MET A 29 -7.47 -10.92 -2.69
N VAL A 30 -6.62 -10.06 -3.25
CA VAL A 30 -6.50 -8.65 -2.88
C VAL A 30 -6.64 -7.82 -4.16
N THR A 31 -7.49 -6.79 -4.11
CA THR A 31 -7.69 -5.86 -5.22
C THR A 31 -7.35 -4.45 -4.74
N LEU A 32 -6.45 -3.78 -5.44
CA LEU A 32 -6.20 -2.35 -5.30
C LEU A 32 -6.90 -1.64 -6.46
N THR A 33 -7.82 -0.74 -6.14
CA THR A 33 -8.44 0.15 -7.12
C THR A 33 -8.02 1.59 -6.85
N GLY A 34 -7.67 2.32 -7.90
CA GLY A 34 -7.39 3.75 -7.86
C GLY A 34 -8.42 4.53 -8.66
N GLN A 35 -8.70 5.75 -8.22
CA GLN A 35 -9.42 6.76 -8.98
C GLN A 35 -8.62 8.05 -8.96
N GLY A 36 -8.27 8.54 -10.15
CA GLY A 36 -7.68 9.86 -10.30
C GLY A 36 -8.72 10.96 -10.08
N ASN A 37 -8.29 12.20 -9.97
CA ASN A 37 -9.20 13.32 -10.13
C ASN A 37 -9.49 13.57 -11.62
N VAL A 38 -10.71 14.03 -11.92
CA VAL A 38 -11.23 14.26 -13.29
C VAL A 38 -10.37 15.25 -14.11
N THR A 39 -9.42 15.93 -13.45
CA THR A 39 -8.66 17.05 -14.00
C THR A 39 -7.28 16.69 -14.54
N THR A 40 -6.84 15.43 -14.47
CA THR A 40 -5.51 15.02 -14.98
C THR A 40 -5.61 13.81 -15.90
N ASP A 41 -4.87 13.82 -17.02
CA ASP A 41 -4.79 12.73 -18.01
C ASP A 41 -3.97 11.52 -17.52
N ARG A 42 -3.57 11.49 -16.25
CA ARG A 42 -2.69 10.45 -15.70
C ARG A 42 -3.53 9.42 -14.94
N PRO A 43 -3.33 8.11 -15.21
CA PRO A 43 -4.02 7.08 -14.45
C PRO A 43 -3.57 7.06 -12.98
N PRO A 44 -4.42 6.54 -12.07
CA PRO A 44 -4.13 6.52 -10.65
C PRO A 44 -3.09 5.46 -10.25
N LEU A 45 -2.88 4.43 -11.07
CA LEU A 45 -1.78 3.48 -10.91
C LEU A 45 -0.68 3.76 -11.94
N GLY A 46 0.58 3.58 -11.54
CA GLY A 46 1.74 3.79 -12.38
C GLY A 46 2.37 2.47 -12.81
N SER A 47 3.70 2.43 -12.76
CA SER A 47 4.51 1.25 -13.06
C SER A 47 4.19 0.08 -12.11
N ALA A 48 4.39 -1.14 -12.59
CA ALA A 48 4.21 -2.34 -11.77
C ALA A 48 5.31 -3.36 -12.07
N SER A 49 5.85 -3.99 -11.02
CA SER A 49 6.75 -5.14 -11.09
C SER A 49 6.03 -6.31 -10.43
N LEU A 50 5.72 -7.34 -11.19
CA LEU A 50 4.80 -8.42 -10.80
C LEU A 50 5.50 -9.80 -10.80
N ASP A 51 6.82 -9.80 -10.78
CA ASP A 51 7.68 -10.98 -10.90
C ASP A 51 8.46 -11.30 -9.62
N GLY A 52 8.15 -10.60 -8.52
CA GLY A 52 8.78 -10.77 -7.22
C GLY A 52 10.22 -10.27 -7.15
N THR A 53 10.72 -9.51 -8.14
CA THR A 53 12.14 -9.11 -8.19
C THR A 53 12.43 -7.69 -7.72
N PHE A 54 11.41 -6.87 -7.45
CA PHE A 54 11.58 -5.47 -7.10
C PHE A 54 12.37 -5.30 -5.78
N PRO A 55 13.53 -4.62 -5.79
CA PRO A 55 14.40 -4.55 -4.62
C PRO A 55 14.16 -3.31 -3.74
N GLY A 56 13.24 -2.41 -4.10
CA GLY A 56 13.12 -1.10 -3.44
C GLY A 56 12.76 -1.17 -1.95
N PHE A 57 12.12 -2.25 -1.51
CA PHE A 57 11.71 -2.44 -0.11
C PHE A 57 12.77 -3.14 0.78
N ARG A 58 14.00 -3.33 0.30
CA ARG A 58 15.05 -4.12 1.01
C ARG A 58 15.79 -3.39 2.12
N THR A 59 15.59 -2.09 2.26
CA THR A 59 16.35 -1.24 3.19
C THR A 59 15.77 -1.29 4.61
N ALA A 60 16.51 -0.73 5.57
CA ALA A 60 16.04 -0.61 6.96
C ALA A 60 14.90 0.41 7.15
N ALA A 61 14.54 1.17 6.12
CA ALA A 61 13.38 2.06 6.16
C ALA A 61 12.06 1.26 6.25
N PHE A 62 12.07 -0.01 5.83
CA PHE A 62 10.89 -0.87 5.80
C PHE A 62 10.90 -1.95 6.88
N THR A 63 9.73 -2.28 7.44
CA THR A 63 9.59 -3.30 8.51
C THR A 63 8.49 -4.32 8.20
N PRO A 64 8.84 -5.60 7.94
CA PRO A 64 10.19 -6.08 7.69
C PRO A 64 10.74 -5.56 6.35
N PRO A 65 12.07 -5.44 6.20
CA PRO A 65 12.69 -5.27 4.89
C PRO A 65 12.36 -6.47 3.99
N LEU A 66 12.08 -6.20 2.72
CA LEU A 66 11.81 -7.23 1.70
C LEU A 66 12.98 -7.27 0.71
N PRO A 67 13.85 -8.30 0.74
CA PRO A 67 14.98 -8.39 -0.18
C PRO A 67 14.58 -8.35 -1.66
N ALA A 68 13.39 -8.88 -1.96
CA ALA A 68 12.71 -8.80 -3.24
C ALA A 68 11.20 -8.87 -2.99
N SER A 69 10.40 -8.21 -3.83
CA SER A 69 8.94 -8.19 -3.74
C SER A 69 8.32 -7.83 -5.09
N ASP A 70 7.00 -7.78 -5.14
CA ASP A 70 6.29 -7.05 -6.17
C ASP A 70 6.17 -5.57 -5.79
N LEU A 71 5.75 -4.79 -6.78
CA LEU A 71 5.49 -3.37 -6.68
C LEU A 71 4.27 -3.01 -7.52
N VAL A 72 3.38 -2.20 -6.94
CA VAL A 72 2.47 -1.35 -7.70
C VAL A 72 2.76 0.09 -7.32
N GLU A 73 2.95 0.96 -8.30
CA GLU A 73 3.05 2.40 -8.07
C GLU A 73 1.64 3.01 -7.96
N ILE A 74 1.39 3.79 -6.91
CA ILE A 74 0.17 4.59 -6.74
C ILE A 74 0.50 6.06 -6.98
N MET A 75 -0.30 6.74 -7.80
CA MET A 75 -0.04 8.11 -8.22
C MET A 75 -0.78 9.11 -7.34
N GLY A 76 -0.05 9.92 -6.58
CA GLY A 76 -0.59 11.09 -5.88
C GLY A 76 -0.74 12.24 -6.86
N LEU A 77 -1.95 12.75 -7.06
CA LEU A 77 -2.22 13.83 -8.00
C LEU A 77 -2.56 15.12 -7.25
N LYS A 78 -2.20 16.27 -7.81
CA LYS A 78 -2.65 17.56 -7.27
C LYS A 78 -4.18 17.64 -7.31
N GLY A 79 -4.80 17.89 -6.16
CA GLY A 79 -6.26 17.79 -5.98
C GLY A 79 -6.73 16.46 -5.41
N GLY A 80 -5.81 15.51 -5.20
CA GLY A 80 -6.02 14.24 -4.53
C GLY A 80 -6.34 13.11 -5.47
N SER A 81 -5.68 11.97 -5.24
CA SER A 81 -6.07 10.66 -5.76
C SER A 81 -6.76 9.87 -4.64
N SER A 82 -7.68 8.98 -4.97
CA SER A 82 -8.30 8.07 -4.00
C SER A 82 -8.03 6.62 -4.36
N PHE A 83 -7.84 5.80 -3.33
CA PHE A 83 -7.50 4.40 -3.47
C PHE A 83 -8.30 3.56 -2.49
N LYS A 84 -8.52 2.31 -2.88
CA LYS A 84 -9.11 1.30 -2.02
C LYS A 84 -8.40 -0.03 -2.22
N VAL A 85 -7.95 -0.62 -1.12
CA VAL A 85 -7.56 -2.03 -1.08
C VAL A 85 -8.74 -2.82 -0.54
N ALA A 86 -9.16 -3.85 -1.27
CA ALA A 86 -10.20 -4.78 -0.85
C ALA A 86 -9.60 -6.19 -0.66
N PHE A 87 -10.00 -6.85 0.41
CA PHE A 87 -9.58 -8.20 0.77
C PHE A 87 -10.76 -9.16 0.74
N ASP A 88 -10.62 -10.32 0.11
CA ASP A 88 -11.69 -11.34 0.12
C ASP A 88 -11.87 -12.03 1.51
N ALA A 89 -10.93 -11.77 2.43
CA ALA A 89 -10.89 -12.30 3.79
C ALA A 89 -10.55 -11.17 4.77
N GLU A 90 -10.84 -11.39 6.06
CA GLU A 90 -10.42 -10.45 7.10
C GLU A 90 -8.89 -10.50 7.26
N VAL A 91 -8.23 -9.35 7.12
CA VAL A 91 -6.79 -9.18 7.32
C VAL A 91 -6.56 -8.46 8.64
N LYS A 92 -5.80 -9.09 9.52
CA LYS A 92 -5.40 -8.54 10.81
C LYS A 92 -4.11 -7.76 10.67
N ASP A 93 -4.10 -6.59 11.31
CA ASP A 93 -2.97 -5.67 11.43
C ASP A 93 -2.20 -5.43 10.11
N PRO A 94 -2.87 -4.94 9.04
CA PRO A 94 -2.21 -4.69 7.75
C PRO A 94 -0.98 -3.80 7.90
N VAL A 95 0.08 -4.12 7.16
CA VAL A 95 1.32 -3.35 7.08
C VAL A 95 1.45 -2.79 5.68
N LEU A 96 1.64 -1.48 5.55
CA LEU A 96 1.84 -0.80 4.29
C LEU A 96 3.30 -0.33 4.23
N HIS A 97 3.97 -0.64 3.12
CA HIS A 97 5.25 -0.08 2.73
C HIS A 97 5.00 1.03 1.71
N LEU A 98 5.55 2.21 1.99
CA LEU A 98 5.45 3.40 1.16
C LEU A 98 6.88 3.83 0.83
N GLY A 99 7.29 3.60 -0.42
CA GLY A 99 8.60 4.03 -0.91
C GLY A 99 8.47 5.18 -1.90
N SER A 100 9.50 6.03 -2.01
CA SER A 100 9.42 7.29 -2.76
C SER A 100 8.17 8.10 -2.38
N PHE A 101 7.97 8.32 -1.07
CA PHE A 101 6.76 8.91 -0.53
C PHE A 101 6.95 10.40 -0.20
N ALA A 102 6.62 11.28 -1.14
CA ALA A 102 6.57 12.73 -0.95
C ALA A 102 5.12 13.26 -0.86
N SER A 103 4.25 12.48 -0.22
CA SER A 103 2.81 12.71 -0.16
C SER A 103 2.28 12.73 1.26
N THR A 104 1.06 13.23 1.41
CA THR A 104 0.19 12.92 2.54
C THR A 104 -0.78 11.82 2.12
N MET A 105 -0.75 10.70 2.83
CA MET A 105 -1.76 9.65 2.77
C MET A 105 -2.73 9.83 3.94
N GLU A 106 -4.02 9.98 3.65
CA GLU A 106 -5.06 10.07 4.67
C GLU A 106 -5.98 8.85 4.59
N PHE A 107 -6.02 8.05 5.66
CA PHE A 107 -6.93 6.90 5.75
C PHE A 107 -8.36 7.36 6.02
N LEU A 108 -9.29 6.77 5.28
CA LEU A 108 -10.72 7.08 5.33
C LEU A 108 -11.47 5.95 6.03
N ASP A 109 -12.52 6.31 6.78
CA ASP A 109 -13.49 5.38 7.38
C ASP A 109 -12.85 4.23 8.17
N LEU A 110 -11.76 4.51 8.90
CA LEU A 110 -11.10 3.50 9.73
C LEU A 110 -12.06 2.95 10.79
N PRO A 111 -12.07 1.62 11.04
CA PRO A 111 -12.84 1.04 12.13
C PRO A 111 -12.53 1.73 13.46
N VAL A 112 -13.56 1.88 14.32
CA VAL A 112 -13.40 2.51 15.64
C VAL A 112 -12.30 1.81 16.44
N GLY A 113 -11.39 2.60 17.01
CA GLY A 113 -10.25 2.11 17.78
C GLY A 113 -9.03 1.71 16.95
N THR A 114 -9.08 1.84 15.63
CA THR A 114 -7.90 1.67 14.77
C THR A 114 -6.84 2.71 15.12
N GLN A 115 -5.59 2.26 15.22
CA GLN A 115 -4.43 3.14 15.31
C GLN A 115 -3.54 2.95 14.07
N VAL A 116 -3.06 4.07 13.52
CA VAL A 116 -1.97 4.08 12.53
C VAL A 116 -0.67 4.17 13.31
N ILE A 117 0.21 3.19 13.13
CA ILE A 117 1.45 3.06 13.90
C ILE A 117 2.63 3.09 12.93
N LYS A 118 3.55 4.05 13.08
CA LYS A 118 4.85 4.01 12.38
C LYS A 118 5.64 2.81 12.90
N LEU A 119 6.04 1.91 12.01
CA LEU A 119 6.93 0.79 12.33
C LEU A 119 8.39 1.17 12.10
N SER A 120 8.67 1.80 10.96
CA SER A 120 9.98 2.28 10.53
C SER A 120 9.81 3.35 9.46
N GLY A 121 10.92 3.94 9.05
CA GLY A 121 10.98 4.90 7.97
C GLY A 121 11.93 6.04 8.30
N ASP A 122 12.16 6.88 7.31
CA ASP A 122 13.04 8.04 7.43
C ASP A 122 12.56 9.02 8.51
N THR A 123 13.43 9.96 8.87
CA THR A 123 13.15 10.96 9.91
C THR A 123 11.85 11.72 9.62
N ASP A 124 11.65 12.14 8.36
CA ASP A 124 10.48 12.92 7.95
C ASP A 124 9.29 12.05 7.47
N PHE A 125 9.37 10.72 7.65
CA PHE A 125 8.21 9.84 7.53
C PHE A 125 7.38 9.90 8.82
N ILE A 126 6.32 10.71 8.85
CA ILE A 126 5.58 11.07 10.07
C ILE A 126 4.18 10.43 10.05
N VAL A 127 3.73 9.96 11.21
CA VAL A 127 2.34 9.53 11.43
C VAL A 127 1.69 10.49 12.43
N ASP A 128 0.54 11.04 12.04
CA ASP A 128 -0.29 11.90 12.89
C ASP A 128 -1.78 11.51 12.73
N GLY A 129 -2.36 10.90 13.76
CA GLY A 129 -3.72 10.40 13.73
C GLY A 129 -3.95 9.36 12.62
N ASN A 130 -4.82 9.70 11.65
CA ASN A 130 -5.13 8.89 10.47
C ASN A 130 -4.29 9.27 9.24
N LYS A 131 -3.26 10.10 9.39
CA LYS A 131 -2.41 10.59 8.31
C LYS A 131 -1.00 10.05 8.41
N VAL A 132 -0.44 9.76 7.24
CA VAL A 132 0.98 9.44 7.03
C VAL A 132 1.53 10.47 6.07
N MET A 133 2.70 11.03 6.38
CA MET A 133 3.31 12.13 5.65
C MET A 133 4.76 11.79 5.37
N GLY A 134 5.21 12.02 4.15
CA GLY A 134 6.62 11.98 3.79
C GLY A 134 7.02 13.25 3.05
N GLU A 135 8.32 13.43 2.80
CA GLU A 135 8.85 14.66 2.23
C GLU A 135 9.69 14.36 1.00
N ALA A 136 9.70 15.31 0.06
CA ALA A 136 10.63 15.29 -1.06
C ALA A 136 11.97 15.87 -0.61
N TYR A 137 13.05 15.18 -0.93
CA TYR A 137 14.41 15.64 -0.68
C TYR A 137 15.07 16.08 -1.98
N GLN A 138 15.97 17.05 -1.85
CA GLN A 138 16.86 17.39 -2.96
C GLN A 138 17.77 16.20 -3.28
N PRO A 139 18.13 15.98 -4.55
CA PRO A 139 19.07 14.94 -4.92
C PRO A 139 20.36 15.04 -4.09
N PRO A 140 20.91 13.93 -3.59
CA PRO A 140 22.23 13.95 -2.97
C PRO A 140 23.28 14.42 -4.00
N PRO A 141 24.39 15.05 -3.56
CA PRO A 141 25.44 15.51 -4.47
C PRO A 141 25.92 14.40 -5.42
N GLY A 142 25.83 14.64 -6.73
CA GLY A 142 26.19 13.65 -7.76
C GLY A 142 25.02 12.82 -8.29
N SER A 143 23.81 12.99 -7.73
CA SER A 143 22.55 12.54 -8.32
C SER A 143 21.80 13.72 -8.92
N THR A 144 21.07 13.48 -10.01
CA THR A 144 20.07 14.43 -10.54
C THR A 144 18.65 14.05 -10.14
N GLU A 145 18.45 12.87 -9.57
CA GLU A 145 17.14 12.35 -9.22
C GLU A 145 16.80 12.75 -7.78
N PRO A 146 15.68 13.46 -7.56
CA PRO A 146 15.12 13.66 -6.24
C PRO A 146 14.88 12.32 -5.55
N THR A 147 14.95 12.32 -4.23
CA THR A 147 14.61 11.15 -3.41
C THR A 147 13.55 11.57 -2.43
N ASP A 148 12.66 10.67 -2.04
CA ASP A 148 11.59 10.98 -1.09
C ASP A 148 11.68 10.07 0.14
N SER A 149 10.85 10.33 1.15
CA SER A 149 10.78 9.48 2.34
C SER A 149 10.40 8.04 2.00
N ASP A 150 11.02 7.09 2.70
CA ASP A 150 10.60 5.69 2.74
C ASP A 150 10.06 5.34 4.13
N GLY A 151 9.09 4.42 4.22
CA GLY A 151 8.63 3.94 5.51
C GLY A 151 7.57 2.84 5.51
N SER A 152 7.30 2.33 6.72
CA SER A 152 6.27 1.34 6.97
C SER A 152 5.32 1.78 8.07
N VAL A 153 4.02 1.61 7.83
CA VAL A 153 2.97 1.78 8.85
C VAL A 153 2.20 0.49 9.07
N ARG A 154 1.69 0.30 10.28
CA ARG A 154 0.71 -0.74 10.62
C ARG A 154 -0.62 -0.11 10.95
N LEU A 155 -1.70 -0.65 10.41
CA LEU A 155 -3.06 -0.35 10.81
C LEU A 155 -3.51 -1.39 11.83
N GLN A 156 -3.54 -1.03 13.11
CA GLN A 156 -3.99 -1.97 14.14
C GLN A 156 -5.49 -2.24 14.00
N GLY A 157 -5.89 -3.50 13.81
CA GLY A 157 -7.30 -3.86 13.65
C GLY A 157 -7.54 -5.02 12.71
N LEU A 158 -8.76 -5.10 12.19
CA LEU A 158 -9.22 -6.15 11.29
C LEU A 158 -9.95 -5.53 10.10
N PHE A 159 -9.49 -5.84 8.90
CA PHE A 159 -9.90 -5.12 7.69
C PHE A 159 -10.40 -6.07 6.61
N ARG A 160 -11.51 -5.69 5.97
CA ARG A 160 -11.91 -6.21 4.65
C ARG A 160 -11.66 -5.21 3.53
N SER A 161 -11.49 -3.94 3.90
CA SER A 161 -11.02 -2.92 2.98
C SER A 161 -10.33 -1.81 3.73
N ILE A 162 -9.44 -1.10 3.04
CA ILE A 162 -8.80 0.14 3.50
C ILE A 162 -8.98 1.13 2.37
N ALA A 163 -9.55 2.30 2.67
CA ALA A 163 -9.63 3.42 1.74
C ALA A 163 -8.69 4.54 2.20
N PHE A 164 -8.06 5.21 1.26
CA PHE A 164 -7.20 6.36 1.56
C PHE A 164 -7.14 7.34 0.39
N THR A 165 -6.80 8.58 0.70
CA THR A 165 -6.40 9.58 -0.30
C THR A 165 -4.89 9.74 -0.32
N LEU A 166 -4.37 10.25 -1.43
CA LEU A 166 -2.96 10.55 -1.61
C LEU A 166 -2.80 11.93 -2.26
N ASN A 167 -2.08 12.83 -1.58
CA ASN A 167 -1.86 14.20 -2.02
C ASN A 167 -0.37 14.56 -1.95
N PRO A 168 0.28 14.93 -3.07
CA PRO A 168 1.67 15.40 -3.05
C PRO A 168 1.88 16.59 -2.12
N ARG A 169 3.02 16.63 -1.41
CA ARG A 169 3.38 17.69 -0.46
C ARG A 169 4.38 18.72 -0.99
N PHE A 170 4.90 18.52 -2.19
CA PHE A 170 5.87 19.43 -2.80
C PHE A 170 5.22 20.35 -3.84
N THR A 171 5.91 21.47 -4.11
CA THR A 171 5.58 22.41 -5.17
C THR A 171 6.66 22.35 -6.25
N GLY A 172 6.33 21.82 -7.44
CA GLY A 172 7.28 21.67 -8.56
C GLY A 172 7.09 20.37 -9.34
N GLY A 173 7.87 20.19 -10.42
CA GLY A 173 7.79 19.01 -11.30
C GLY A 173 6.49 18.91 -12.12
N GLU A 174 6.16 17.69 -12.56
CA GLU A 174 4.89 17.38 -13.23
C GLU A 174 3.67 17.40 -12.29
N GLY A 175 3.84 17.81 -11.02
CA GLY A 175 2.74 18.00 -10.06
C GLY A 175 2.06 16.71 -9.58
N HIS A 176 2.76 15.58 -9.68
CA HIS A 176 2.31 14.28 -9.20
C HIS A 176 3.46 13.54 -8.50
N ASP A 177 3.11 12.63 -7.61
CA ASP A 177 4.03 11.81 -6.82
C ASP A 177 3.81 10.32 -7.15
N GLY A 178 4.86 9.62 -7.55
CA GLY A 178 4.83 8.19 -7.84
C GLY A 178 5.26 7.40 -6.61
N VAL A 179 4.31 6.89 -5.84
CA VAL A 179 4.61 6.22 -4.58
C VAL A 179 4.66 4.71 -4.80
N HIS A 180 5.79 4.11 -4.45
CA HIS A 180 5.94 2.67 -4.43
C HIS A 180 5.11 2.04 -3.32
N PHE A 181 4.15 1.19 -3.67
CA PHE A 181 3.20 0.62 -2.73
C PHE A 181 3.33 -0.91 -2.65
N GLN A 182 3.42 -1.39 -1.42
CA GLN A 182 3.28 -2.81 -1.09
C GLN A 182 2.50 -2.95 0.22
N ILE A 183 1.68 -3.98 0.33
CA ILE A 183 0.83 -4.21 1.50
C ILE A 183 0.87 -5.66 1.93
N GLY A 184 0.85 -5.88 3.23
CA GLY A 184 0.83 -7.18 3.85
C GLY A 184 -0.09 -7.24 5.05
N GLY A 185 -0.21 -8.42 5.64
CA GLY A 185 -0.97 -8.62 6.87
C GLY A 185 -1.12 -10.10 7.22
N MET A 186 -1.87 -10.37 8.29
CA MET A 186 -2.18 -11.73 8.72
C MET A 186 -3.62 -12.08 8.34
N VAL A 187 -3.81 -12.97 7.38
CA VAL A 187 -5.14 -13.44 7.00
C VAL A 187 -5.74 -14.27 8.14
N LYS A 188 -6.93 -13.87 8.60
CA LYS A 188 -7.73 -14.64 9.54
C LYS A 188 -8.48 -15.73 8.78
N LEU A 189 -8.07 -16.98 8.98
CA LEU A 189 -8.78 -18.12 8.42
C LEU A 189 -10.11 -18.30 9.18
N PRO A 190 -11.20 -18.68 8.48
CA PRO A 190 -12.38 -19.17 9.17
C PRO A 190 -11.99 -20.36 10.07
N PRO A 191 -12.63 -20.53 11.23
CA PRO A 191 -12.36 -21.69 12.08
C PRO A 191 -12.57 -22.97 11.26
N PHE A 192 -11.61 -23.90 11.35
CA PHE A 192 -11.67 -25.19 10.66
C PHE A 192 -13.03 -25.86 10.90
N GLY A 193 -13.77 -26.15 9.83
CA GLY A 193 -14.96 -27.02 9.88
C GLY A 193 -16.25 -26.39 9.38
N MET A 194 -16.35 -26.19 8.06
CA MET A 194 -17.57 -26.51 7.30
C MET A 194 -17.14 -26.83 5.87
N GLY A 195 -16.65 -28.06 5.67
CA GLY A 195 -16.72 -28.66 4.35
C GLY A 195 -18.19 -28.72 3.90
N PRO A 196 -18.47 -28.74 2.59
CA PRO A 196 -19.85 -28.75 2.11
C PRO A 196 -20.59 -29.93 2.73
N ALA A 197 -21.74 -29.65 3.35
CA ALA A 197 -22.64 -30.67 3.85
C ALA A 197 -22.90 -31.67 2.71
N ARG A 198 -22.33 -32.87 2.83
CA ARG A 198 -22.63 -33.99 1.96
C ARG A 198 -24.14 -34.21 2.09
N ARG A 199 -24.92 -33.82 1.09
CA ARG A 199 -26.30 -34.27 0.95
C ARG A 199 -26.22 -35.79 0.80
N LEU A 200 -26.52 -36.50 1.87
CA LEU A 200 -26.88 -37.91 1.78
C LEU A 200 -28.16 -37.96 0.95
N ARG A 201 -28.07 -38.62 -0.21
CA ARG A 201 -29.22 -39.19 -0.92
C ARG A 201 -29.43 -40.59 -0.40
#